data_AF-A0A8T6M0E3-F1
#
_entry.id   AF-A0A8T6M0E3-F1
#
_cell.length_a   1.000
_cell.length_b   1.000
_cell.length_c   1.000
_cell.angle_alpha   90.00
_cell.angle_beta   90.00
_cell.angle_gamma   90.00
#
_symmetry.space_group_name_H-M   'P 1'
#
loop_
_entity.id
_entity.type
_entity.pdbx_description
1 polymer ?
#
loop_
_entity_poly.entity_id
_entity_poly.type
_entity_poly.pdbx_seq_one_letter_code
_entity_poly.pdbx_strand_id
1 'polypeptide(L)' 'VFRIGQKKNVEVHKFISVGTLEEKIDSLIERKKSLTENIIGTGEAWLTEMNTSELKKIFELRKDAVVE' A
#
# COMPACT_ATOMS: atom_id res chain seq x y z
N VAL A 1 -5.78 -16.11 -6.26
CA VAL A 1 -6.41 -14.91 -6.86
C VAL A 1 -7.75 -15.31 -7.46
N PHE A 2 -8.84 -14.64 -7.09
CA PHE A 2 -10.15 -14.86 -7.71
C PHE A 2 -10.35 -13.85 -8.84
N ARG A 3 -10.63 -14.34 -10.05
CA ARG A 3 -10.84 -13.49 -11.23
C ARG A 3 -12.30 -13.03 -11.32
N ILE A 4 -12.74 -12.30 -10.31
CA ILE A 4 -14.12 -11.80 -10.21
C ILE A 4 -14.37 -10.75 -11.33
N GLY A 5 -15.56 -10.78 -11.95
CA GLY A 5 -15.93 -9.81 -12.99
C GLY A 5 -15.44 -10.07 -14.43
N GLN A 6 -14.79 -11.21 -14.70
CA GLN A 6 -14.14 -11.46 -16.01
C GLN A 6 -15.10 -11.54 -17.21
N LYS A 7 -16.32 -12.07 -17.02
CA LYS A 7 -17.27 -12.33 -18.12
C LYS A 7 -18.56 -11.53 -18.01
N LYS A 8 -18.82 -10.94 -16.86
CA LYS A 8 -20.05 -10.21 -16.53
C LYS A 8 -19.72 -9.14 -15.49
N ASN A 9 -20.46 -8.04 -15.53
CA ASN A 9 -20.37 -7.00 -14.52
C ASN A 9 -20.74 -7.56 -13.15
N VAL A 10 -20.06 -7.07 -12.12
CA VAL A 10 -20.20 -7.50 -10.73
C VAL A 10 -20.28 -6.27 -9.86
N GLU A 11 -21.13 -6.32 -8.84
CA GLU A 11 -21.21 -5.31 -7.80
C GLU A 11 -20.56 -5.88 -6.54
N VAL A 12 -19.67 -5.11 -5.92
CA VAL A 12 -18.95 -5.54 -4.72
C VAL A 12 -19.45 -4.71 -3.55
N HIS A 13 -20.10 -5.38 -2.61
CA HIS A 13 -20.62 -4.77 -1.40
C HIS A 13 -19.65 -5.02 -0.25
N LYS A 14 -19.10 -3.93 0.30
CA LYS A 14 -18.27 -3.95 1.51
C LYS A 14 -19.12 -3.46 2.68
N PHE A 15 -19.43 -4.33 3.62
CA PHE A 15 -20.15 -3.95 4.83
C PHE A 15 -19.17 -3.35 5.85
N ILE A 16 -19.60 -2.26 6.50
CA ILE A 16 -18.85 -1.58 7.55
C ILE A 16 -19.82 -1.22 8.67
N SER A 17 -19.46 -1.56 9.90
CA SER A 17 -20.21 -1.21 11.10
C SER A 17 -19.82 0.18 11.59
N VAL A 18 -20.75 1.13 11.52
CA VAL A 18 -20.55 2.53 11.94
C VAL A 18 -20.23 2.62 13.44
N GLY A 19 -19.30 3.50 13.81
CA GLY A 19 -18.89 3.73 15.18
C GLY A 19 -18.00 2.63 15.76
N THR A 20 -17.66 1.61 14.98
CA THR A 20 -16.80 0.51 15.42
C THR A 20 -15.37 0.70 14.95
N LEU A 21 -14.51 -0.26 15.30
CA LEU A 21 -13.15 -0.33 14.79
C LEU A 21 -13.09 -0.44 13.26
N GLU A 22 -14.10 -1.03 12.61
CA GLU A 22 -14.13 -1.24 11.16
C GLU A 22 -14.06 0.09 10.38
N GLU A 23 -14.78 1.11 10.83
CA GLU A 23 -14.77 2.45 10.22
C GLU A 23 -13.40 3.15 10.35
N LYS A 24 -12.73 2.97 11.49
CA LYS A 24 -11.38 3.51 11.71
C LYS A 24 -10.35 2.81 10.84
N ILE A 25 -10.44 1.48 10.72
CA ILE A 25 -9.57 0.69 9.84
C ILE A 25 -9.77 1.12 8.38
N ASP A 26 -11.02 1.30 7.95
CA ASP A 26 -11.32 1.73 6.58
C ASP A 26 -10.71 3.10 6.26
N SER A 27 -10.91 4.07 7.15
CA SER A 27 -10.33 5.41 7.04
C SER A 27 -8.78 5.37 6.98
N LEU A 28 -8.15 4.49 7.77
CA LEU A 28 -6.70 4.31 7.75
C LEU A 28 -6.22 3.65 6.46
N ILE A 29 -6.95 2.67 5.92
CA ILE A 29 -6.62 2.02 4.66
C ILE A 29 -6.69 3.03 3.51
N GLU A 30 -7.75 3.83 3.44
CA GLU A 30 -7.90 4.86 2.40
C GLU A 30 -6.83 5.95 2.51
N ARG A 31 -6.50 6.41 3.73
CA ARG A 31 -5.39 7.35 3.93
C ARG A 31 -4.04 6.77 3.49
N LYS A 32 -3.79 5.50 3.78
CA LYS A 32 -2.56 4.81 3.36
C LYS A 32 -2.52 4.62 1.85
N LYS A 33 -3.62 4.21 1.21
CA LYS A 33 -3.70 4.11 -0.26
C LYS A 33 -3.44 5.45 -0.92
N SER A 34 -4.05 6.53 -0.45
CA SER A 34 -3.82 7.88 -0.99
C SER A 34 -2.35 8.29 -0.88
N LEU A 35 -1.71 8.04 0.27
CA LEU A 35 -0.28 8.28 0.43
C LEU A 35 0.55 7.42 -0.54
N THR A 36 0.21 6.13 -0.68
CA THR A 36 0.90 5.21 -1.60
C THR A 36 0.69 5.60 -3.06
N GLU A 37 -0.50 6.01 -3.48
CA GLU A 37 -0.77 6.51 -4.83
C GLU A 37 0.01 7.80 -5.12
N ASN A 38 0.13 8.70 -4.15
CA ASN A 38 0.95 9.91 -4.27
C ASN A 38 2.45 9.58 -4.40
N ILE A 39 2.93 8.53 -3.73
CA ILE A 39 4.34 8.11 -3.78
C ILE A 39 4.65 7.29 -5.06
N ILE A 40 3.70 6.47 -5.52
CA ILE A 40 3.89 5.55 -6.65
C ILE A 40 3.53 6.21 -7.99
N GLY A 41 2.64 7.22 -8.01
CA GLY A 41 2.19 7.91 -9.22
C GLY A 41 3.26 8.78 -9.90
N THR A 42 4.29 9.20 -9.16
CA THR A 42 5.49 9.84 -9.72
C THR A 42 6.57 8.80 -9.89
N GLY A 43 6.48 8.03 -10.97
CA GLY A 43 7.44 6.99 -11.34
C GLY A 43 8.89 7.49 -11.20
N GLU A 44 9.63 6.86 -10.29
CA GLU A 44 11.09 6.93 -10.11
C GLU A 44 11.75 8.29 -9.81
N ALA A 45 11.03 9.42 -9.89
CA ALA A 45 11.59 10.75 -9.60
C ALA A 45 12.10 10.85 -8.14
N TRP A 46 11.37 10.27 -7.20
CA TRP A 46 11.80 10.25 -5.80
C TRP A 46 13.09 9.43 -5.58
N LEU A 47 13.36 8.40 -6.41
CA LEU A 47 14.65 7.69 -6.34
C LEU A 47 15.81 8.59 -6.75
N THR A 48 15.60 9.51 -7.69
CA THR A 48 16.64 10.47 -8.13
C THR A 48 16.83 11.64 -7.17
N GLU A 49 15.84 11.92 -6.31
CA GLU A 49 15.89 13.00 -5.31
C GLU A 49 16.41 12.54 -3.93
N MET A 50 16.53 11.23 -3.72
CA MET A 50 17.09 10.67 -2.48
C MET A 50 18.61 10.76 -2.43
N ASN A 51 19.12 11.00 -1.22
CA ASN A 51 20.57 10.95 -1.01
C ASN A 51 21.06 9.50 -0.93
N THR A 52 22.37 9.29 -1.18
CA THR A 52 22.98 7.95 -1.21
C THR A 52 22.75 7.14 0.08
N SER A 53 22.59 7.80 1.22
CA SER A 53 22.37 7.13 2.51
C SER A 53 20.95 6.56 2.65
N GLU A 54 19.96 7.22 2.06
CA GLU A 54 18.56 6.79 2.08
C GLU A 54 18.34 5.65 1.10
N LEU A 55 18.90 5.74 -0.11
CA LEU A 55 18.91 4.64 -1.09
C LEU A 55 19.58 3.41 -0.49
N LYS A 56 20.73 3.57 0.17
CA LYS A 56 21.44 2.45 0.79
C LYS A 56 20.59 1.73 1.84
N LYS A 57 19.79 2.45 2.65
CA LYS A 57 18.89 1.85 3.64
C LYS A 57 17.75 1.04 3.01
N ILE A 58 17.28 1.43 1.82
CA ILE A 58 16.25 0.68 1.09
C ILE A 58 16.80 -0.66 0.58
N PHE A 59 18.05 -0.66 0.10
CA PHE A 59 18.71 -1.85 -0.44
C PHE A 59 19.46 -2.69 0.61
N GLU A 60 19.57 -2.21 1.84
CA GLU A 60 20.27 -2.94 2.90
C GLU A 60 19.43 -4.14 3.37
N LEU A 61 20.02 -5.34 3.28
CA LEU A 61 19.41 -6.55 3.79
C LEU A 61 19.24 -6.42 5.30
N ARG A 62 17.99 -6.34 5.74
CA ARG A 62 17.69 -6.18 7.16
C ARG A 62 18.08 -7.44 7.92
N LYS A 63 18.77 -7.27 9.05
CA LYS A 63 19.35 -8.36 9.85
C LYS A 63 18.30 -9.31 10.44
N ASP A 64 17.07 -8.85 10.59
CA ASP A 64 15.91 -9.65 11.01
C ASP A 64 15.37 -10.58 9.92
N ALA A 65 15.71 -10.34 8.64
CA ALA A 65 15.33 -11.19 7.52
C ALA A 65 16.27 -12.38 7.32
N VAL A 66 17.40 -12.41 8.01
CA VAL A 66 18.32 -13.56 8.02
C VAL A 66 18.02 -14.38 9.25
N VAL A 67 17.27 -15.48 9.06
CA VAL A 67 17.16 -16.53 10.07
C VAL A 67 18.45 -17.34 9.99
N GLU A 68 19.21 -17.41 11.07
CA GLU A 68 20.35 -18.34 11.22
C GLU A 68 19.90 -19.80 11.16
#